data_AF-A0A2T4S5B7-F1
#
_entry.id   AF-A0A2T4S5B7-F1
#
_cell.length_a   1.000
_cell.length_b   1.000
_cell.length_c   1.000
_cell.angle_alpha   90.00
_cell.angle_beta   90.00
_cell.angle_gamma   90.00
#
_symmetry.space_group_name_H-M   'P 1'
#
loop_
_entity.id
_entity.type
_entity.pdbx_description
1 polymer ?
#
loop_
_entity_poly.entity_id
_entity_poly.type
_entity_poly.pdbx_seq_one_letter_code
_entity_poly.pdbx_strand_id
1 'polypeptide(L)'
;MPEQATISKQKRNLIVTVMITSAFIAILNQTLLNTALPAIMRSFNIGENTSQWLVTGFMLVNGVMIPLTAFLMDKIKTIPLYLAS
;
A
#
# COMPACT_ATOMS: atom_id res chain seq x y z
N MET A 1 -27.02 -8.96 -20.45
CA MET A 1 -25.79 -9.78 -20.49
C MET A 1 -24.62 -8.81 -20.55
N PRO A 2 -23.79 -8.65 -19.50
CA PRO A 2 -22.78 -7.59 -19.48
C PRO A 2 -21.57 -7.96 -20.35
N GLU A 3 -21.13 -6.96 -21.10
CA GLU A 3 -20.09 -6.96 -22.12
C GLU A 3 -18.73 -7.32 -21.52
N GLN A 4 -18.15 -8.45 -21.94
CA GLN A 4 -16.80 -8.84 -21.55
C GLN A 4 -15.81 -7.95 -22.27
N ALA A 5 -15.28 -6.94 -21.57
CA ALA A 5 -14.15 -6.14 -22.04
C ALA A 5 -12.97 -7.07 -22.33
N THR A 6 -12.71 -7.35 -23.60
CA THR A 6 -11.58 -8.17 -24.05
C THR A 6 -10.30 -7.38 -23.81
N ILE A 7 -9.68 -7.56 -22.64
CA ILE A 7 -8.39 -6.94 -22.31
C ILE A 7 -7.37 -7.38 -23.36
N SER A 8 -6.93 -6.43 -24.20
CA SER A 8 -5.98 -6.73 -25.27
C SER A 8 -4.72 -7.38 -24.70
N LYS A 9 -4.09 -8.31 -25.45
CA LYS A 9 -2.90 -9.04 -24.99
C LYS A 9 -1.81 -8.10 -24.46
N GLN A 10 -1.62 -6.93 -25.08
CA GLN A 10 -0.68 -5.89 -24.63
C GLN A 10 -1.07 -5.27 -23.28
N LYS A 11 -2.35 -4.87 -23.11
CA LYS A 11 -2.82 -4.31 -21.84
C LYS A 11 -2.75 -5.33 -20.71
N ARG A 12 -3.05 -6.60 -20.99
CA ARG A 12 -2.95 -7.69 -20.01
C ARG A 12 -1.50 -7.89 -19.56
N ASN A 13 -0.56 -7.95 -20.49
CA ASN A 13 0.87 -8.08 -20.14
C ASN A 13 1.35 -6.89 -19.32
N LEU A 14 0.94 -5.67 -19.68
CA LEU A 14 1.28 -4.47 -18.92
C LEU A 14 0.74 -4.51 -17.48
N ILE A 15 -0.53 -4.91 -17.29
CA ILE A 15 -1.12 -5.08 -15.95
C ILE A 15 -0.33 -6.13 -15.14
N VAL A 16 -0.02 -7.28 -15.74
CA VAL A 16 0.74 -8.34 -15.06
C VAL A 16 2.13 -7.86 -14.66
N THR A 17 2.85 -7.16 -15.54
CA THR A 17 4.16 -6.60 -15.22
C THR A 17 4.08 -5.60 -14.07
N VAL A 18 3.12 -4.67 -14.10
CA VAL A 18 2.91 -3.70 -13.03
C VAL A 18 2.58 -4.39 -11.70
N MET A 19 1.73 -5.42 -11.72
CA MET A 19 1.42 -6.20 -10.51
C MET A 19 2.66 -6.87 -9.94
N ILE A 20 3.48 -7.53 -10.77
CA ILE A 20 4.72 -8.17 -10.32
C ILE A 20 5.70 -7.14 -9.75
N THR A 21 5.90 -6.01 -10.42
CA THR A 21 6.76 -4.93 -9.93
C THR A 21 6.24 -4.34 -8.62
N SER A 22 4.93 -4.12 -8.48
CA SER A 22 4.34 -3.63 -7.23
C SER A 22 4.49 -4.63 -6.09
N ALA A 23 4.32 -5.92 -6.34
CA ALA A 23 4.48 -6.97 -5.36
C ALA A 23 5.95 -7.08 -4.91
N PHE A 24 6.89 -6.99 -5.85
CA PHE A 24 8.31 -6.95 -5.56
C PHE A 24 8.69 -5.75 -4.68
N ILE A 25 8.23 -4.54 -5.02
CA ILE A 25 8.47 -3.32 -4.24
C ILE A 25 7.88 -3.45 -2.83
N ALA A 26 6.66 -3.99 -2.70
CA ALA A 26 6.02 -4.19 -1.40
C ALA A 26 6.83 -5.12 -0.49
N ILE A 27 7.28 -6.26 -1.02
CA ILE A 27 8.09 -7.23 -0.27
C ILE A 27 9.47 -6.66 0.07
N LEU A 28 10.09 -5.92 -0.85
CA LEU A 28 11.36 -5.23 -0.60
C LEU A 28 11.23 -4.23 0.55
N ASN A 29 10.18 -3.41 0.53
CA ASN A 29 9.92 -2.42 1.59
C ASN A 29 9.69 -3.11 2.96
N GLN A 30 8.93 -4.20 2.97
CA GLN A 30 8.73 -5.02 4.18
C GLN A 30 10.07 -5.57 4.73
N THR A 31 10.94 -6.05 3.84
CA THR A 31 12.25 -6.62 4.19
C THR A 31 13.21 -5.56 4.72
N LEU A 32 13.24 -4.39 4.06
CA LEU A 32 14.01 -3.23 4.50
C LEU A 32 13.57 -2.78 5.89
N LEU A 33 12.27 -2.68 6.15
CA LEU A 33 11.76 -2.32 7.47
C LEU A 33 12.20 -3.32 8.55
N ASN A 34 12.08 -4.63 8.28
CA ASN A 34 12.50 -5.68 9.20
C ASN A 34 14.01 -5.64 9.49
N THR A 35 14.82 -5.30 8.49
CA THR A 35 16.29 -5.17 8.63
C THR A 35 16.70 -3.84 9.27
N ALA A 36 15.93 -2.78 9.04
CA ALA A 36 16.17 -1.45 9.58
C ALA A 36 15.73 -1.34 11.05
N LEU A 37 14.77 -2.14 11.51
CA LEU A 37 14.33 -2.15 12.91
C LEU A 37 15.49 -2.29 13.91
N PRO A 38 16.40 -3.29 13.79
CA PRO A 38 17.61 -3.36 14.60
C PRO A 38 18.53 -2.15 14.50
N ALA A 39 18.64 -1.53 13.32
CA ALA A 39 19.44 -0.33 13.13
C ALA A 39 18.82 0.89 13.83
N ILE A 40 17.49 1.03 13.81
CA ILE A 40 16.73 2.03 14.57
C ILE A 40 16.91 1.79 16.07
N MET A 41 16.84 0.53 16.53
CA MET A 41 17.10 0.18 17.93
C MET A 41 18.47 0.66 18.41
N ARG A 42 19.51 0.38 17.62
CA ARG A 42 20.89 0.80 17.93
C ARG A 42 21.09 2.31 17.82
N SER A 43 20.50 2.96 16.83
CA SER A 43 20.70 4.40 16.58
C SER A 43 19.99 5.28 17.60
N PHE A 44 18.81 4.84 18.08
CA PHE A 44 18.04 5.57 19.10
C PHE A 44 18.23 5.03 20.52
N ASN A 45 19.07 4.01 20.70
CA ASN A 45 19.34 3.32 21.97
C ASN A 45 18.06 2.90 22.72
N ILE A 46 17.04 2.51 21.96
CA ILE A 46 15.73 2.10 22.49
C ILE A 46 15.75 0.59 22.80
N GLY A 47 15.26 0.21 23.98
CA GLY A 47 15.17 -1.19 24.39
C GLY A 47 14.11 -1.98 23.61
N GLU A 48 14.15 -3.31 23.69
CA GLU A 48 13.24 -4.23 22.98
C GLU A 48 11.75 -3.89 23.16
N ASN A 49 11.37 -3.44 24.36
CA ASN A 49 9.99 -3.10 24.69
C ASN A 49 9.45 -1.93 23.83
N THR A 50 10.27 -0.91 23.56
CA THR A 50 9.89 0.22 22.70
C THR A 50 9.78 -0.21 21.25
N SER A 51 10.65 -1.11 20.81
CA SER A 51 10.65 -1.65 19.45
C SER A 51 9.42 -2.51 19.17
N GLN A 52 9.00 -3.32 20.13
CA GLN A 52 7.73 -4.06 20.04
C GLN A 52 6.54 -3.10 19.94
N TRP A 53 6.51 -2.06 20.77
CA TRP A 53 5.50 -1.00 20.66
C TRP A 53 5.52 -0.30 19.29
N LEU A 54 6.69 -0.08 18.70
CA LEU A 54 6.84 0.52 17.38
C LEU A 54 6.21 -0.36 16.28
N VAL A 55 6.40 -1.67 16.36
CA VAL A 55 5.77 -2.66 15.46
C VAL A 55 4.26 -2.65 15.66
N THR A 56 3.77 -2.63 16.90
CA THR A 56 2.34 -2.51 17.20
C THR A 56 1.75 -1.20 16.64
N GLY A 57 2.46 -0.08 16.81
CA GLY A 57 2.06 1.22 16.25
C GLY A 57 2.02 1.20 14.72
N PHE A 58 3.01 0.59 14.07
CA PHE A 58 3.01 0.38 12.63
C PHE A 58 1.81 -0.46 12.17
N MET A 59 1.48 -1.54 12.87
CA MET A 59 0.29 -2.35 12.57
C MET A 59 -1.02 -1.55 12.75
N LEU A 60 -1.10 -0.70 13.77
CA LEU A 60 -2.25 0.18 13.98
C LEU A 60 -2.41 1.17 12.82
N VAL A 61 -1.31 1.81 12.39
CA VAL A 61 -1.33 2.71 11.23
C VAL A 61 -1.76 1.97 9.97
N ASN A 62 -1.23 0.77 9.71
CA ASN A 62 -1.69 -0.06 8.59
C ASN A 62 -3.18 -0.40 8.68
N GLY A 63 -3.68 -0.71 9.88
CA GLY A 63 -5.10 -0.96 10.13
C GLY A 63 -5.99 0.25 9.84
N VAL A 64 -5.54 1.47 10.18
CA VAL A 64 -6.25 2.73 9.90
C VAL A 64 -6.12 3.16 8.43
N MET A 65 -5.02 2.83 7.76
CA MET A 65 -4.81 3.17 6.35
C MET A 65 -5.83 2.49 5.41
N ILE A 66 -6.33 1.30 5.75
CA ILE A 66 -7.35 0.60 4.93
C ILE A 66 -8.67 1.40 4.85
N PRO A 67 -9.37 1.73 5.96
CA PRO A 67 -10.59 2.53 5.90
C PRO A 67 -10.31 3.96 5.44
N LEU A 68 -9.15 4.53 5.76
CA LEU A 68 -8.77 5.85 5.25
C LEU A 68 -8.65 5.85 3.72
N THR A 69 -8.00 4.83 3.15
CA THR A 69 -7.87 4.69 1.69
C THR A 69 -9.23 4.46 1.04
N ALA A 70 -10.11 3.65 1.65
CA ALA A 70 -11.48 3.47 1.18
C ALA A 70 -12.26 4.80 1.17
N PHE A 71 -12.20 5.56 2.27
CA PHE A 71 -12.81 6.89 2.38
C PHE A 71 -12.24 7.88 1.35
N LEU A 72 -10.91 7.88 1.16
CA LEU A 72 -10.25 8.71 0.15
C LEU A 72 -10.64 8.30 -1.26
N MET A 73 -10.77 7.01 -1.55
CA MET A 73 -11.14 6.50 -2.87
C MET A 73 -12.57 6.91 -3.24
N ASP A 74 -13.48 6.95 -2.26
CA ASP A 74 -14.83 7.48 -2.43
C ASP A 74 -14.82 9.00 -2.64
N LYS A 75 -14.05 9.74 -1.83
CA LYS A 75 -13.95 11.21 -1.90
C LYS A 75 -13.22 11.73 -3.15
N ILE A 76 -12.17 11.04 -3.61
CA ILE A 76 -11.32 11.48 -4.74
C ILE A 76 -11.95 11.12 -6.10
N LYS A 77 -13.00 10.29 -6.14
CA LYS A 77 -13.73 9.97 -7.38
C LYS A 77 -14.99 10.79 -7.63
N THR A 78 -15.44 11.66 -6.72
CA THR A 78 -16.64 12.49 -6.95
C THR A 78 -16.27 13.94 -7.22
N ILE A 79 -15.92 14.23 -8.48
CA ILE A 79 -16.22 15.41 -9.32
C ILE A 79 -15.18 15.35 -10.46
N PRO A 80 -15.47 14.55 -11.49
CA PRO A 80 -15.67 15.22 -12.76
C PRO A 80 -16.94 14.68 -13.41
N LEU A 81 -17.64 15.54 -14.15
CA LEU A 81 -18.65 15.14 -15.15
C LEU A 81 -20.10 14.90 -14.68
N TYR A 82 -20.63 15.69 -13.73
CA TYR A 82 -22.10 15.84 -13.60
C TYR A 82 -22.59 17.30 -13.50
N LEU A 83 -21.69 18.28 -13.34
CA LEU A 83 -22.03 19.72 -13.36
C LEU A 83 -21.67 20.43 -14.67
N ALA A 84 -21.05 19.73 -15.62
CA ALA A 84 -20.89 20.19 -17.00
C ALA A 84 -21.91 19.48 -17.87
N SER A 85 -23.19 19.75 -17.61
CA SER A 85 -24.20 19.76 -18.66
C SER A 85 -23.75 20.64 -19.82
#